data_AF-A0A351T1M9-F1
#
_entry.id   AF-A0A351T1M9-F1
#
_cell.length_a   1.000
_cell.length_b   1.000
_cell.length_c   1.000
_cell.angle_alpha   90.00
_cell.angle_beta   90.00
_cell.angle_gamma   90.00
#
_symmetry.space_group_name_H-M   'P 1'
#
loop_
_entity.id
_entity.type
_entity.pdbx_description
1 polymer ?
#
loop_
_entity_poly.entity_id
_entity_poly.type
_entity_poly.pdbx_seq_one_letter_code
_entity_poly.pdbx_strand_id
1 'polypeptide(L)'
;MKLATFTHDGRTRIGVVTDAGIIDLSTAAPDLPTDMRSFLTAGAAAMTTAREAGGTPIPLAELHLEAPVMTPSKFLAIGLNYADHIAESKTEKPDMQLWFNKQVSCVNAPGDPIHKPRVSDALDYEGELGMIIGRR
;
A
#
# COMPACT_ATOMS: atom_id res chain seq x y z
N MET A 1 -5.41 -5.23 12.94
CA MET A 1 -4.16 -4.46 13.00
C MET A 1 -3.95 -3.80 11.66
N LYS A 2 -3.47 -2.56 11.64
CA LYS A 2 -3.11 -1.82 10.43
C LYS A 2 -1.59 -1.64 10.42
N LEU A 3 -0.97 -1.80 9.26
CA LEU A 3 0.47 -1.64 9.05
C LEU A 3 0.69 -0.49 8.07
N ALA A 4 1.78 0.24 8.25
CA ALA A 4 2.19 1.30 7.34
C ALA A 4 3.70 1.23 7.09
N THR A 5 4.11 1.66 5.90
CA THR A 5 5.49 2.08 5.63
C THR A 5 5.52 3.59 5.77
N PHE A 6 6.54 4.13 6.42
CA PHE A 6 6.64 5.55 6.69
C PHE A 6 8.10 5.99 6.71
N THR A 7 8.33 7.26 6.42
CA THR A 7 9.62 7.93 6.53
C THR A 7 9.58 8.95 7.66
N HIS A 8 10.52 8.83 8.61
CA HIS A 8 10.71 9.76 9.72
C HIS A 8 12.21 9.91 9.97
N ASP A 9 12.70 11.15 10.20
CA ASP A 9 14.13 11.46 10.34
C ASP A 9 15.02 10.88 9.21
N GLY A 10 14.52 10.92 7.97
CA GLY A 10 15.24 10.42 6.80
C GLY A 10 15.38 8.89 6.74
N ARG A 11 14.65 8.14 7.57
CA ARG A 11 14.65 6.67 7.57
C ARG A 11 13.27 6.13 7.23
N THR A 12 13.22 5.29 6.21
CA THR A 12 12.01 4.58 5.79
C THR A 12 11.93 3.21 6.47
N ARG A 13 10.81 2.90 7.10
CA ARG A 13 10.59 1.66 7.86
C ARG A 13 9.10 1.36 8.02
N ILE A 14 8.78 0.21 8.61
CA ILE A 14 7.41 -0.19 8.88
C ILE A 14 6.99 0.03 10.33
N GLY A 15 5.68 0.19 10.53
CA GLY A 15 5.11 0.37 11.85
C GLY A 15 3.65 -0.07 11.95
N VAL A 16 3.17 -0.13 13.18
CA VAL A 16 1.76 -0.41 13.48
C VAL A 16 1.02 0.91 13.63
N VAL A 17 -0.09 1.04 12.90
CA VAL A 17 -0.94 2.24 12.96
C VAL A 17 -1.88 2.15 14.17
N THR A 18 -1.90 3.21 14.96
CA THR A 18 -2.77 3.45 16.11
C THR A 18 -3.51 4.77 15.94
N ASP A 19 -4.45 5.09 16.83
CA ASP A 19 -5.17 6.36 16.79
C ASP A 19 -4.28 7.57 17.10
N ALA A 20 -3.16 7.35 17.82
CA ALA A 20 -2.21 8.41 18.17
C ALA A 20 -1.08 8.59 17.13
N GLY A 21 -0.94 7.67 16.15
CA GLY A 21 0.18 7.68 15.21
C GLY A 21 0.71 6.28 14.90
N ILE A 22 1.99 6.20 14.55
CA ILE A 22 2.65 4.94 14.17
C ILE A 22 3.65 4.51 15.25
N ILE A 23 3.50 3.27 15.74
CA ILE A 23 4.54 2.62 16.54
C ILE A 23 5.60 2.07 15.60
N ASP A 24 6.83 2.57 15.72
CA ASP A 24 7.98 2.14 14.92
C ASP A 24 8.45 0.73 15.32
N LEU A 25 8.24 -0.24 14.43
CA LEU A 25 8.62 -1.64 14.70
C LEU A 25 10.13 -1.83 14.75
N SER A 26 10.94 -0.96 14.13
CA SER A 26 12.40 -1.06 14.24
C SER A 26 12.92 -0.78 15.65
N THR A 27 12.15 -0.06 16.46
CA THR A 27 12.46 0.20 17.87
C THR A 27 11.69 -0.76 18.79
N ALA A 28 10.40 -0.96 18.52
CA ALA A 28 9.50 -1.75 19.37
C ALA A 28 9.71 -3.27 19.25
N ALA A 29 10.23 -3.74 18.11
CA ALA A 29 10.47 -5.15 17.82
C ALA A 29 11.67 -5.32 16.88
N PRO A 30 12.90 -5.05 17.34
CA PRO A 30 14.10 -4.89 16.50
C PRO A 30 14.51 -6.15 15.72
N ASP A 31 14.01 -7.33 16.12
CA ASP A 31 14.25 -8.59 15.40
C ASP A 31 13.37 -8.74 14.14
N LEU A 32 12.35 -7.89 13.98
CA LEU A 32 11.51 -7.90 12.79
C LEU A 32 12.18 -7.21 11.59
N PRO A 33 11.89 -7.64 10.36
CA PRO A 33 12.30 -6.91 9.18
C PRO A 33 11.74 -5.49 9.16
N THR A 34 12.52 -4.53 8.67
CA THR A 34 12.15 -3.11 8.63
C THR A 34 11.41 -2.72 7.35
N ASP A 35 11.36 -3.58 6.34
CA ASP A 35 10.62 -3.38 5.09
C ASP A 35 9.39 -4.31 4.99
N MET A 36 8.33 -3.81 4.34
CA MET A 36 7.05 -4.52 4.28
C MET A 36 7.13 -5.87 3.55
N ARG A 37 7.98 -6.01 2.52
CA ARG A 37 8.05 -7.27 1.75
C ARG A 37 8.67 -8.39 2.56
N SER A 38 9.79 -8.10 3.22
CA SER A 38 10.46 -9.04 4.12
C SER A 38 9.58 -9.36 5.32
N PHE A 39 8.90 -8.36 5.89
CA PHE A 39 7.95 -8.56 6.98
C PHE A 39 6.79 -9.50 6.60
N LEU A 40 6.15 -9.28 5.45
CA LEU A 40 5.08 -10.16 4.97
C LEU A 40 5.59 -11.58 4.73
N THR A 41 6.81 -11.72 4.19
CA THR A 41 7.46 -13.03 3.97
C THR A 41 7.70 -13.78 5.28
N ALA A 42 8.02 -13.08 6.38
CA ALA A 42 8.17 -13.68 7.70
C ALA A 42 6.84 -14.20 8.31
N GLY A 43 5.71 -13.78 7.75
CA GLY A 43 4.42 -14.42 7.94
C GLY A 43 3.82 -14.28 9.35
N ALA A 44 3.16 -15.34 9.81
CA ALA A 44 2.31 -15.29 11.00
C ALA A 44 3.07 -14.95 12.28
N ALA A 45 4.30 -15.45 12.45
CA ALA A 45 5.12 -15.15 13.61
C ALA A 45 5.43 -13.64 13.71
N ALA A 46 5.86 -13.03 12.60
CA ALA A 46 6.10 -11.59 12.53
C ALA A 46 4.83 -10.78 12.79
N MET A 47 3.68 -11.24 12.27
CA MET A 47 2.38 -10.60 12.50
C MET A 47 1.95 -10.63 13.97
N THR A 48 2.27 -11.70 14.70
CA THR A 48 2.03 -11.80 16.16
C THR A 48 2.93 -10.83 16.91
N THR A 49 4.26 -10.87 16.66
CA THR A 49 5.22 -9.97 17.31
C THR A 49 4.87 -8.50 17.07
N ALA A 50 4.50 -8.12 15.84
CA ALA A 50 4.10 -6.75 15.53
C ALA A 50 2.82 -6.32 16.28
N ARG A 51 1.87 -7.24 16.49
CA ARG A 51 0.64 -6.93 17.22
C ARG A 51 0.88 -6.67 18.70
N GLU A 52 1.88 -7.32 19.26
CA GLU A 52 2.27 -7.18 20.67
C GLU A 52 3.28 -6.05 20.90
N ALA A 53 3.85 -5.51 19.81
CA ALA A 53 4.81 -4.42 19.86
C ALA A 53 4.18 -3.16 20.48
N GLY A 54 4.71 -2.76 21.64
CA GLY A 54 4.38 -1.51 22.30
C GLY A 54 5.46 -0.47 22.07
N GLY A 55 5.08 0.81 22.11
CA GLY A 55 6.02 1.91 21.98
C GLY A 55 5.30 3.24 21.94
N THR A 56 6.04 4.33 22.04
CA THR A 56 5.49 5.68 21.85
C THR A 56 5.18 5.89 20.38
N PRO A 57 3.91 6.14 20.00
CA PRO A 57 3.56 6.40 18.62
C PRO A 57 4.16 7.73 18.13
N ILE A 58 4.68 7.74 16.91
CA ILE A 58 5.07 8.95 16.20
C ILE A 58 3.79 9.54 15.57
N PRO A 59 3.41 10.80 15.88
CA PRO A 59 2.24 11.43 15.30
C PRO A 59 2.30 11.46 13.77
N LEU A 60 1.16 11.25 13.09
CA LEU A 60 1.11 11.25 11.62
C LEU A 60 1.57 12.57 11.00
N ALA A 61 1.45 13.68 11.73
CA ALA A 61 1.88 15.01 11.28
C ALA A 61 3.42 15.18 11.28
N GLU A 62 4.15 14.30 11.96
CA GLU A 62 5.62 14.37 12.09
C GLU A 62 6.34 13.45 11.10
N LEU A 63 5.60 12.61 10.38
CA LEU A 63 6.14 11.64 9.44
C LEU A 63 5.54 11.78 8.04
N HIS A 64 6.19 11.16 7.06
CA HIS A 64 5.65 10.99 5.73
C HIS A 64 5.17 9.53 5.56
N LEU A 65 3.91 9.34 5.18
CA LEU A 65 3.40 8.00 4.85
C LEU A 65 3.88 7.60 3.47
N GLU A 66 4.48 6.42 3.36
CA GLU A 66 4.91 5.86 2.09
C GLU A 66 3.82 4.92 1.53
N ALA A 67 3.99 4.49 0.29
CA ALA A 67 3.21 3.37 -0.22
C ALA A 67 3.41 2.13 0.69
N PRO A 68 2.34 1.42 1.10
CA PRO A 68 2.46 0.28 2.03
C PRO A 68 3.50 -0.75 1.58
N VAL A 69 3.57 -1.02 0.28
CA VAL A 69 4.63 -1.81 -0.36
C VAL A 69 5.25 -0.95 -1.45
N MET A 70 6.43 -0.36 -1.20
CA MET A 70 7.06 0.57 -2.15
C MET A 70 7.59 -0.12 -3.41
N THR A 71 8.02 -1.38 -3.31
CA THR A 71 8.68 -2.12 -4.40
C THR A 71 8.02 -3.47 -4.67
N PRO A 72 6.71 -3.54 -4.99
CA PRO A 72 6.03 -4.81 -5.21
C PRO A 72 6.66 -5.54 -6.41
N SER A 73 6.67 -6.88 -6.38
CA SER A 73 7.21 -7.66 -7.50
C SER A 73 6.29 -7.68 -8.72
N LYS A 74 4.98 -7.47 -8.50
CA LYS A 74 3.94 -7.42 -9.53
C LYS A 74 2.85 -6.45 -9.08
N PHE A 75 2.26 -5.72 -10.02
CA PHE A 75 1.04 -4.94 -9.80
C PHE A 75 0.02 -5.38 -10.86
N LEU A 76 -0.97 -6.17 -10.43
CA LEU A 76 -2.05 -6.65 -11.28
C LEU A 76 -3.30 -5.83 -10.97
N ALA A 77 -4.02 -5.44 -12.01
CA ALA A 77 -5.24 -4.67 -11.92
C ALA A 77 -6.36 -5.38 -12.68
N ILE A 78 -7.59 -5.04 -12.30
CA ILE A 78 -8.80 -5.73 -12.72
C ILE A 78 -9.71 -4.71 -13.40
N GLY A 79 -10.00 -4.91 -14.69
CA GLY A 79 -10.92 -4.04 -15.42
C GLY A 79 -12.38 -4.47 -15.27
N LEU A 80 -13.30 -3.52 -15.41
CA LEU A 80 -14.76 -3.74 -15.51
C LEU A 80 -15.32 -4.66 -14.40
N ASN A 81 -14.94 -4.42 -13.14
CA ASN A 81 -15.34 -5.24 -11.99
C ASN A 81 -16.42 -4.59 -11.09
N TYR A 82 -16.99 -3.46 -11.52
CA TYR A 82 -18.12 -2.80 -10.87
C TYR A 82 -19.26 -2.62 -11.87
N ALA A 83 -20.46 -3.08 -11.51
CA ALA A 83 -21.63 -3.06 -12.41
C ALA A 83 -21.97 -1.64 -12.89
N ASP A 84 -21.89 -0.66 -12.00
CA ASP A 84 -22.19 0.75 -12.32
C ASP A 84 -21.18 1.33 -13.33
N HIS A 85 -19.91 0.95 -13.21
CA HIS A 85 -18.86 1.38 -14.15
C HIS A 85 -19.00 0.72 -15.54
N ILE A 86 -19.51 -0.52 -15.59
CA ILE A 86 -19.86 -1.18 -16.87
C ILE A 86 -20.98 -0.40 -17.57
N ALA A 87 -22.01 0.04 -16.82
CA ALA A 87 -23.11 0.82 -17.38
C ALA A 87 -22.64 2.17 -17.93
N GLU A 88 -21.70 2.83 -17.26
CA GLU A 88 -21.10 4.11 -17.69
C GLU A 88 -20.23 3.97 -18.94
N SER A 89 -19.37 2.95 -18.98
CA SER A 89 -18.44 2.71 -20.09
C SER A 89 -19.11 2.24 -21.39
N LYS A 90 -20.42 2.00 -21.39
CA LYS A 90 -21.21 1.46 -22.53
C LYS A 90 -20.58 0.19 -23.13
N THR A 91 -19.82 -0.54 -22.32
CA THR A 91 -19.09 -1.73 -22.72
C THR A 91 -19.85 -2.95 -22.21
N GLU A 92 -19.86 -4.04 -22.98
CA GLU A 92 -20.47 -5.29 -22.51
C GLU A 92 -19.68 -5.87 -21.34
N LYS A 93 -20.39 -6.45 -20.37
CA LYS A 93 -19.75 -7.16 -19.27
C LYS A 93 -18.91 -8.30 -19.85
N PRO A 94 -17.62 -8.41 -19.53
CA PRO A 94 -16.79 -9.47 -20.08
C PRO A 94 -17.18 -10.83 -19.47
N ASP A 95 -17.14 -11.88 -20.30
CA ASP A 95 -17.43 -13.27 -19.89
C ASP A 95 -16.39 -13.83 -18.91
N MET A 96 -15.18 -13.29 -18.94
CA MET A 96 -14.08 -13.62 -18.04
C MET A 96 -13.48 -12.36 -17.44
N GLN A 97 -12.82 -12.50 -16.30
CA GLN A 97 -12.19 -11.36 -15.65
C GLN A 97 -11.10 -10.75 -16.53
N LEU A 98 -11.23 -9.45 -16.80
CA LEU A 98 -10.21 -8.70 -17.51
C LEU A 98 -9.05 -8.35 -16.55
N TRP A 99 -7.87 -8.87 -16.86
CA TRP A 99 -6.63 -8.62 -16.13
C TRP A 99 -5.69 -7.78 -16.95
N PHE A 100 -5.03 -6.82 -16.32
CA PHE A 100 -3.93 -6.09 -16.90
C PHE A 100 -2.83 -5.82 -15.86
N ASN A 101 -1.68 -5.35 -16.33
CA ASN A 101 -0.55 -5.02 -15.49
C ASN A 101 -0.36 -3.51 -15.43
N LYS A 102 -0.06 -3.02 -14.23
CA LYS A 102 0.52 -1.69 -14.02
C LYS A 102 2.01 -1.86 -13.79
N GLN A 103 2.83 -0.99 -14.39
CA GLN A 103 4.27 -1.01 -14.12
C GLN A 103 4.50 -0.66 -12.65
N VAL A 104 5.33 -1.43 -11.95
CA VAL A 104 5.54 -1.25 -10.50
C VAL A 104 6.16 0.10 -10.15
N SER A 105 6.78 0.77 -11.12
CA SER A 105 7.27 2.15 -11.00
C SER A 105 6.15 3.19 -10.86
N CYS A 106 4.88 2.83 -11.04
CA CYS A 106 3.75 3.74 -10.84
C CYS A 106 3.25 3.80 -9.40
N VAL A 107 3.83 3.03 -8.48
CA VAL A 107 3.48 3.08 -7.06
C VAL A 107 3.82 4.46 -6.50
N ASN A 108 2.86 5.07 -5.81
CA ASN A 108 3.00 6.40 -5.23
C ASN A 108 2.53 6.41 -3.77
N ALA A 109 3.04 7.35 -2.98
CA ALA A 109 2.66 7.50 -1.58
C ALA A 109 1.26 8.13 -1.42
N PRO A 110 0.55 7.85 -0.31
CA PRO A 110 -0.68 8.56 0.03
C PRO A 110 -0.43 10.07 0.19
N GLY A 111 -1.17 10.90 -0.55
CA GLY A 111 -1.06 12.36 -0.49
C GLY A 111 0.04 12.95 -1.39
N ASP A 112 0.86 12.12 -2.02
CA ASP A 112 1.87 12.60 -2.96
C ASP A 112 1.26 13.08 -4.28
N PRO A 113 1.90 14.05 -4.95
CA PRO A 113 1.39 14.62 -6.19
C PRO A 113 1.35 13.57 -7.31
N ILE A 114 0.32 13.66 -8.15
CA ILE A 114 0.21 12.87 -9.38
C ILE A 114 0.72 13.70 -10.55
N HIS A 115 1.64 13.15 -11.33
CA HIS A 115 2.13 13.80 -12.55
C HIS A 115 1.08 13.73 -13.67
N LYS A 116 0.53 14.89 -14.09
CA LYS A 116 -0.29 14.99 -15.31
C LYS A 116 0.63 14.97 -16.55
N PRO A 117 0.58 13.95 -17.42
CA PRO A 117 1.40 13.90 -18.63
C PRO A 117 1.00 15.02 -19.59
N ARG A 118 1.98 15.72 -20.18
CA ARG A 118 1.73 16.81 -21.15
C ARG A 118 0.99 16.37 -22.41
N VAL A 119 1.01 15.07 -22.72
CA VAL A 119 0.42 14.49 -23.94
C VAL A 119 -1.06 14.12 -23.79
N SER A 120 -1.65 14.30 -22.60
CA SER A 120 -3.05 13.95 -22.35
C SER A 120 -3.77 15.02 -21.53
N ASP A 121 -4.96 15.38 -22.00
CA ASP A 121 -5.92 16.19 -21.23
C ASP A 121 -7.01 15.34 -20.55
N ALA A 122 -7.02 14.03 -20.80
CA ALA A 122 -7.98 13.08 -20.24
C ALA A 122 -7.35 12.26 -19.11
N LEU A 123 -6.73 12.93 -18.13
CA LEU A 123 -6.31 12.27 -16.90
C LEU A 123 -7.56 12.01 -16.04
N ASP A 124 -7.76 10.75 -15.65
CA ASP A 124 -8.94 10.31 -14.91
C ASP A 124 -8.56 9.56 -13.62
N TYR A 125 -9.54 9.35 -12.73
CA TYR A 125 -9.37 8.71 -11.42
C TYR A 125 -10.17 7.41 -11.32
N GLU A 126 -9.58 6.42 -10.64
CA GLU A 126 -10.25 5.16 -10.29
C GLU A 126 -9.97 4.83 -8.82
N GLY A 127 -11.03 4.78 -8.01
CA GLY A 127 -10.94 4.34 -6.62
C GLY A 127 -11.10 2.83 -6.54
N GLU A 128 -10.07 2.11 -6.09
CA GLU A 128 -10.07 0.65 -6.05
C GLU A 128 -9.70 0.08 -4.68
N LEU A 129 -10.16 -1.15 -4.41
CA LEU A 129 -9.67 -1.96 -3.29
C LEU A 129 -8.36 -2.64 -3.69
N GLY A 130 -7.26 -2.26 -3.05
CA GLY A 130 -5.97 -2.95 -3.21
C GLY A 130 -5.88 -4.21 -2.36
N MET A 131 -5.45 -5.33 -2.95
CA MET A 131 -5.16 -6.57 -2.24
C MET A 131 -3.65 -6.85 -2.22
N ILE A 132 -3.08 -6.93 -1.02
CA ILE A 132 -1.66 -7.28 -0.83
C ILE A 132 -1.56 -8.77 -0.50
N ILE A 133 -0.83 -9.50 -1.33
CA ILE A 133 -0.60 -10.94 -1.12
C ILE A 133 0.59 -11.12 -0.19
N GLY A 134 0.32 -11.57 1.05
CA GLY A 134 1.34 -11.74 2.08
C GLY A 134 2.10 -13.07 2.02
N ARG A 135 1.62 -14.06 1.27
CA ARG A 135 2.25 -15.38 1.13
C ARG A 135 1.96 -15.97 -0.25
N ARG A 136 2.92 -16.74 -0.78
CA ARG A 136 2.74 -17.51 -2.02
C ARG A 136 1.78 -18.67 -1.84
#